data_AF-A0A9W7ETJ5-F1
#
_entry.id   AF-A0A9W7ETJ5-F1
#
_cell.length_a   1.000
_cell.length_b   1.000
_cell.length_c   1.000
_cell.angle_alpha   90.00
_cell.angle_beta   90.00
_cell.angle_gamma   90.00
#
_symmetry.space_group_name_H-M   'P 1'
#
loop_
_entity.id
_entity.type
_entity.pdbx_description
1 polymer ?
#
loop_
_entity_poly.entity_id
_entity_poly.type
_entity_poly.pdbx_seq_one_letter_code
_entity_poly.pdbx_strand_id
1 'polypeptide(L)'
;FTAAAREKEEKEREMEFTTATQREEEEQRQKLIDEQNAEKEKIHKEHQEARDQLNQMKLVEAERKKELGLKMIQNMMNGCLARVLQGWKEYVRVEKYNRAVIKRFARKLHMRAANSAYVRWTEYWKERKWLRGLLNRMLGGKEKTMQAAAFKQWAWAAKEGAISSKHNSEMEEMRKKLSQAESFHEESKKSAADEKMAMSQKLLKKTIYTLQNASLGKCFSAWSLFVSLQHRTRNLVNKVFSRVTNREILGGFNKWKNAVKAWKEVEGLHLAKVGRRNKGMQMLADKANAIRIKQGSLKQAFVKWMLATYTVTLSGRAVKRLDNFMLMFAHAFSSAKEVKALVSVACECLQSMIAGAAGTLMLLDKPSQEMWTFKSGAERRSPMQQGIMGYVGKTSESVYADMFSDERYNPAIDDIMLSKGGDIGTSSKTWWGANMPNINHSAGSPVILCIPVRDFDGVTVAVLAAVRVHVEAGQSVKPFNPNDALALAVLSCYVGGHLEKLQGKPSGNVSVDYGAVQSNMPDVSTPPPRPPLHSERSTMSSLSYSGGESSPGMSGGMRGVSDRAMAAAGIGPPAASPSSPGHKAWQQHTQALQKLFEVEKSLK
;
A
#
# COMPACT_ATOMS: atom_id res chain seq x y z
N PHE A 1 14.82 -123.79 -69.88
CA PHE A 1 14.24 -122.44 -70.06
C PHE A 1 12.95 -122.26 -69.25
N THR A 2 12.84 -122.82 -68.04
CA THR A 2 11.60 -122.86 -67.24
C THR A 2 11.76 -122.52 -65.75
N ALA A 3 12.97 -122.15 -65.29
CA ALA A 3 13.20 -121.68 -63.91
C ALA A 3 13.33 -120.14 -63.82
N ALA A 4 14.03 -119.50 -64.76
CA ALA A 4 14.24 -118.05 -64.77
C ALA A 4 12.97 -117.21 -65.06
N ALA A 5 11.95 -117.80 -65.67
CA ALA A 5 10.68 -117.11 -65.95
C ALA A 5 9.77 -117.02 -64.71
N ARG A 6 9.81 -118.02 -63.81
CA ARG A 6 9.04 -117.99 -62.55
C ARG A 6 9.63 -117.04 -61.53
N GLU A 7 10.96 -116.98 -61.42
CA GLU A 7 11.63 -116.10 -60.47
C GLU A 7 11.46 -114.60 -60.81
N LYS A 8 11.25 -114.27 -62.09
CA LYS A 8 10.94 -112.91 -62.52
C LYS A 8 9.50 -112.51 -62.20
N GLU A 9 8.56 -113.43 -62.38
CA GLU A 9 7.14 -113.20 -62.07
C GLU A 9 6.88 -113.12 -60.56
N GLU A 10 7.62 -113.87 -59.74
CA GLU A 10 7.55 -113.78 -58.28
C GLU A 10 8.12 -112.46 -57.75
N LYS A 11 9.25 -111.99 -58.30
CA LYS A 11 9.83 -110.68 -57.96
C LYS A 11 8.97 -109.50 -58.42
N GLU A 12 8.27 -109.62 -59.55
CA GLU A 12 7.32 -108.61 -60.02
C GLU A 12 6.09 -108.55 -59.11
N ARG A 13 5.55 -109.69 -58.65
CA ARG A 13 4.45 -109.72 -57.67
C ARG A 13 4.87 -109.22 -56.29
N GLU A 14 6.09 -109.49 -55.84
CA GLU A 14 6.62 -108.95 -54.59
C GLU A 14 6.87 -107.43 -54.68
N MET A 15 7.34 -106.92 -55.83
CA MET A 15 7.43 -105.47 -56.07
C MET A 15 6.07 -104.79 -56.17
N GLU A 16 5.07 -105.43 -56.79
CA GLU A 16 3.70 -104.91 -56.84
C GLU A 16 3.02 -104.94 -55.47
N PHE A 17 3.24 -105.98 -54.68
CA PHE A 17 2.69 -106.07 -53.32
C PHE A 17 3.32 -105.04 -52.38
N THR A 18 4.64 -104.84 -52.45
CA THR A 18 5.36 -103.83 -51.64
C THR A 18 5.01 -102.40 -52.06
N THR A 19 4.79 -102.15 -53.36
CA THR A 19 4.34 -100.82 -53.82
C THR A 19 2.86 -100.55 -53.51
N ALA A 20 2.01 -101.58 -53.43
CA ALA A 20 0.62 -101.42 -52.97
C ALA A 20 0.54 -101.12 -51.47
N THR A 21 1.31 -101.82 -50.64
CA THR A 21 1.37 -101.55 -49.18
C THR A 21 1.94 -100.17 -48.88
N GLN A 22 2.97 -99.72 -49.62
CA GLN A 22 3.53 -98.38 -49.48
C GLN A 22 2.53 -97.27 -49.84
N ARG A 23 1.70 -97.48 -50.88
CA ARG A 23 0.64 -96.50 -51.24
C ARG A 23 -0.44 -96.39 -50.17
N GLU A 24 -0.86 -97.51 -49.57
CA GLU A 24 -1.83 -97.49 -48.47
C GLU A 24 -1.28 -96.80 -47.21
N GLU A 25 0.00 -97.03 -46.88
CA GLU A 25 0.66 -96.34 -45.75
C GLU A 25 0.85 -94.83 -46.01
N GLU A 26 1.17 -94.43 -47.24
CA GLU A 26 1.26 -93.01 -47.62
C GLU A 26 -0.10 -92.32 -47.58
N GLU A 27 -1.18 -93.00 -48.00
CA GLU A 27 -2.54 -92.45 -47.93
C GLU A 27 -3.00 -92.28 -46.47
N GLN A 28 -2.64 -93.22 -45.58
CA GLN A 28 -2.92 -93.10 -44.15
C GLN A 28 -2.11 -91.96 -43.50
N ARG A 29 -0.84 -91.78 -43.88
CA ARG A 29 -0.03 -90.65 -43.42
C ARG A 29 -0.60 -89.32 -43.89
N GLN A 30 -1.07 -89.24 -45.13
CA GLN A 30 -1.66 -88.02 -45.67
C GLN A 30 -2.95 -87.64 -44.94
N LYS A 31 -3.84 -88.62 -44.67
CA LYS A 31 -5.05 -88.38 -43.86
C LYS A 31 -4.73 -87.85 -42.47
N LEU A 32 -3.70 -88.41 -41.81
CA LEU A 32 -3.28 -87.97 -40.47
C LEU A 32 -2.70 -86.54 -40.49
N ILE A 33 -1.96 -86.18 -41.55
CA ILE A 33 -1.45 -84.82 -41.75
C ILE A 33 -2.61 -83.84 -41.98
N ASP A 34 -3.61 -84.21 -42.78
CA ASP A 34 -4.76 -83.37 -43.07
C ASP A 34 -5.64 -83.17 -41.82
N GLU A 35 -5.83 -84.20 -41.00
CA GLU A 35 -6.49 -84.10 -39.69
C GLU A 35 -5.74 -83.18 -38.72
N GLN A 36 -4.41 -83.31 -38.62
CA GLN A 36 -3.58 -82.44 -37.78
C GLN A 36 -3.60 -80.98 -38.26
N ASN A 37 -3.67 -80.74 -39.57
CA ASN A 37 -3.77 -79.41 -40.14
C ASN A 37 -5.15 -78.79 -39.87
N ALA A 38 -6.23 -79.57 -40.01
CA ALA A 38 -7.59 -79.13 -39.68
C ALA A 38 -7.74 -78.75 -38.20
N GLU A 39 -7.12 -79.52 -37.28
CA GLU A 39 -7.13 -79.21 -35.85
C GLU A 39 -6.34 -77.93 -35.53
N LYS A 40 -5.16 -77.75 -36.14
CA LYS A 40 -4.37 -76.51 -36.01
C LYS A 40 -5.11 -75.28 -36.52
N GLU A 41 -5.84 -75.39 -37.64
CA GLU A 41 -6.66 -74.31 -38.16
C GLU A 41 -7.79 -73.93 -37.22
N LYS A 42 -8.44 -74.93 -36.60
CA LYS A 42 -9.49 -74.69 -35.61
C LYS A 42 -8.95 -73.96 -34.38
N ILE A 43 -7.83 -74.42 -33.83
CA ILE A 43 -7.13 -73.76 -32.71
C ILE A 43 -6.72 -72.33 -33.08
N HIS A 44 -6.25 -72.11 -34.31
CA HIS A 44 -5.87 -70.78 -34.78
C HIS A 44 -7.07 -69.82 -34.84
N LYS A 45 -8.22 -70.28 -35.34
CA LYS A 45 -9.47 -69.50 -35.38
C LYS A 45 -9.95 -69.14 -33.97
N GLU A 46 -9.98 -70.11 -33.05
CA GLU A 46 -10.35 -69.87 -31.66
C GLU A 46 -9.41 -68.85 -30.97
N HIS A 47 -8.10 -68.91 -31.24
CA HIS A 47 -7.14 -67.92 -30.74
C HIS A 47 -7.32 -66.52 -31.36
N GLN A 48 -7.70 -66.42 -32.63
CA GLN A 48 -7.99 -65.13 -33.27
C GLN A 48 -9.26 -64.51 -32.68
N GLU A 49 -10.34 -65.27 -32.54
CA GLU A 49 -11.59 -64.81 -31.93
C GLU A 49 -11.38 -64.37 -30.48
N ALA A 50 -10.60 -65.11 -29.69
CA ALA A 50 -10.24 -64.72 -28.32
C ALA A 50 -9.42 -63.40 -28.27
N ARG A 51 -8.54 -63.17 -29.23
CA ARG A 51 -7.79 -61.90 -29.34
C ARG A 51 -8.70 -60.72 -29.69
N ASP A 52 -9.65 -60.93 -30.60
CA ASP A 52 -10.58 -59.89 -31.02
C ASP A 52 -11.55 -59.52 -29.89
N GLN A 53 -12.05 -60.51 -29.14
CA GLN A 53 -12.84 -60.27 -27.92
C GLN A 53 -12.05 -59.46 -26.88
N LEU A 54 -10.79 -59.81 -26.64
CA LEU A 54 -9.92 -59.08 -25.71
C LEU A 54 -9.68 -57.63 -26.18
N ASN A 55 -9.48 -57.41 -27.48
CA ASN A 55 -9.30 -56.08 -28.04
C ASN A 55 -10.56 -55.22 -27.90
N GLN A 56 -11.74 -55.79 -28.16
CA GLN A 56 -13.02 -55.12 -27.94
C GLN A 56 -13.22 -54.74 -26.48
N MET A 57 -12.94 -55.65 -25.54
CA MET A 57 -12.99 -55.34 -24.11
C MET A 57 -12.05 -54.19 -23.72
N LYS A 58 -10.82 -54.17 -24.25
CA LYS A 58 -9.85 -53.08 -24.00
C LYS A 58 -10.33 -51.74 -24.55
N LEU A 59 -10.97 -51.72 -25.72
CA LEU A 59 -11.54 -50.50 -26.30
C LEU A 59 -12.67 -49.94 -25.43
N VAL A 60 -13.61 -50.79 -25.00
CA VAL A 60 -14.71 -50.41 -24.09
C VAL A 60 -14.16 -49.89 -22.75
N GLU A 61 -13.13 -50.54 -22.20
CA GLU A 61 -12.51 -50.09 -20.96
C GLU A 61 -11.77 -48.75 -21.13
N ALA A 62 -11.12 -48.53 -22.28
CA ALA A 62 -10.48 -47.26 -22.61
C ALA A 62 -11.50 -46.11 -22.75
N GLU A 63 -12.65 -46.35 -23.37
CA GLU A 63 -13.74 -45.37 -23.47
C GLU A 63 -14.32 -45.03 -22.09
N ARG A 64 -14.58 -46.03 -21.25
CA ARG A 64 -15.02 -45.81 -19.87
C ARG A 64 -14.02 -44.96 -19.07
N LYS A 65 -12.71 -45.21 -19.22
CA LYS A 65 -11.65 -44.41 -18.57
C LYS A 65 -11.63 -42.97 -19.07
N LYS A 66 -11.86 -42.73 -20.37
CA LYS A 66 -11.98 -41.36 -20.93
C LYS A 66 -13.19 -40.62 -20.36
N GLU A 67 -14.36 -41.26 -20.29
CA GLU A 67 -15.57 -40.65 -19.73
C GLU A 67 -15.43 -40.31 -18.23
N LEU A 68 -14.85 -41.22 -17.44
CA LEU A 68 -14.58 -40.97 -16.03
C LEU A 68 -13.57 -39.83 -15.84
N GLY A 69 -12.53 -39.78 -16.67
CA GLY A 69 -11.56 -38.69 -16.67
C GLY A 69 -12.20 -37.33 -16.97
N LEU A 70 -13.09 -37.27 -17.98
CA LEU A 70 -13.85 -36.06 -18.32
C LEU A 70 -14.76 -35.61 -17.16
N LYS A 71 -15.50 -36.54 -16.54
CA LYS A 71 -16.34 -36.24 -15.36
C LYS A 71 -15.52 -35.72 -14.18
N MET A 72 -14.33 -36.28 -13.93
CA MET A 72 -13.42 -35.79 -12.89
C MET A 72 -12.92 -34.37 -13.17
N ILE A 73 -12.49 -34.09 -14.41
CA ILE A 73 -12.05 -32.75 -14.83
C ILE A 73 -13.19 -31.73 -14.66
N GLN A 74 -14.41 -32.09 -15.09
CA GLN A 74 -15.57 -31.22 -14.96
C GLN A 74 -15.94 -30.95 -13.50
N ASN A 75 -15.90 -31.96 -12.63
CA ASN A 75 -16.11 -31.78 -11.19
C ASN A 75 -15.03 -30.90 -10.54
N MET A 76 -13.76 -31.06 -10.93
CA MET A 76 -12.67 -30.20 -10.46
C MET A 76 -12.85 -28.75 -10.93
N MET A 77 -13.24 -28.55 -12.20
CA MET A 77 -13.50 -27.23 -12.77
C MET A 77 -14.68 -26.55 -12.05
N ASN A 78 -15.78 -27.25 -11.86
CA ASN A 78 -16.95 -26.76 -11.12
C ASN A 78 -16.59 -26.43 -9.66
N GLY A 79 -15.77 -27.26 -9.02
CA GLY A 79 -15.28 -26.99 -7.66
C GLY A 79 -14.32 -25.79 -7.57
N CYS A 80 -13.57 -25.49 -8.64
CA CYS A 80 -12.77 -24.27 -8.73
C CYS A 80 -13.66 -23.03 -8.88
N LEU A 81 -14.62 -23.07 -9.81
CA LEU A 81 -15.58 -21.99 -10.04
C LEU A 81 -16.42 -21.67 -8.80
N ALA A 82 -16.90 -22.69 -8.10
CA ALA A 82 -17.64 -22.53 -6.84
C ALA A 82 -16.80 -21.84 -5.75
N ARG A 83 -15.51 -22.20 -5.62
CA ARG A 83 -14.59 -21.55 -4.68
C ARG A 83 -14.33 -20.08 -5.02
N VAL A 84 -14.14 -19.77 -6.30
CA VAL A 84 -13.98 -18.39 -6.77
C VAL A 84 -15.23 -17.56 -6.49
N LEU A 85 -16.42 -18.08 -6.79
CA LEU A 85 -17.69 -17.41 -6.52
C LEU A 85 -17.92 -17.20 -5.02
N GLN A 86 -17.61 -18.19 -4.19
CA GLN A 86 -17.72 -18.06 -2.74
C GLN A 86 -16.72 -17.01 -2.21
N GLY A 87 -15.50 -16.98 -2.73
CA GLY A 87 -14.51 -15.94 -2.41
C GLY A 87 -14.99 -14.54 -2.79
N TRP A 88 -15.59 -14.39 -3.98
CA TRP A 88 -16.18 -13.12 -4.41
C TRP A 88 -17.36 -12.69 -3.52
N LYS A 89 -18.24 -13.63 -3.15
CA LYS A 89 -19.35 -13.37 -2.22
C LYS A 89 -18.86 -12.85 -0.86
N GLU A 90 -17.79 -13.46 -0.32
CA GLU A 90 -17.17 -13.01 0.93
C GLU A 90 -16.55 -11.61 0.78
N TYR A 91 -15.80 -11.40 -0.30
CA TYR A 91 -15.19 -10.11 -0.61
C TYR A 91 -16.25 -8.99 -0.64
N VAL A 92 -17.38 -9.18 -1.34
CA VAL A 92 -18.46 -8.19 -1.41
C VAL A 92 -19.08 -7.93 -0.04
N ARG A 93 -19.24 -8.95 0.80
CA ARG A 93 -19.77 -8.79 2.17
C ARG A 93 -18.83 -7.92 3.02
N VAL A 94 -17.54 -8.24 3.00
CA VAL A 94 -16.50 -7.50 3.75
C VAL A 94 -16.40 -6.05 3.27
N GLU A 95 -16.44 -5.82 1.96
CA GLU A 95 -16.38 -4.49 1.37
C GLU A 95 -17.58 -3.61 1.80
N LYS A 96 -18.81 -4.16 1.80
CA LYS A 96 -20.00 -3.44 2.28
C LYS A 96 -19.88 -3.07 3.76
N TYR A 97 -19.39 -4.00 4.59
CA TYR A 97 -19.17 -3.76 6.02
C TYR A 97 -18.12 -2.67 6.24
N ASN A 98 -16.97 -2.75 5.56
CA ASN A 98 -15.89 -1.77 5.66
C ASN A 98 -16.35 -0.37 5.26
N ARG A 99 -17.13 -0.22 4.19
CA ARG A 99 -17.71 1.07 3.79
C ARG A 99 -18.58 1.67 4.88
N ALA A 100 -19.42 0.87 5.54
CA ALA A 100 -20.28 1.35 6.62
C ALA A 100 -19.46 1.79 7.85
N VAL A 101 -18.44 1.00 8.23
CA VAL A 101 -17.56 1.30 9.35
C VAL A 101 -16.77 2.59 9.10
N ILE A 102 -16.17 2.73 7.92
CA ILE A 102 -15.40 3.92 7.54
C ILE A 102 -16.31 5.16 7.53
N LYS A 103 -17.53 5.07 7.00
CA LYS A 103 -18.50 6.19 7.02
C LYS A 103 -18.84 6.64 8.44
N ARG A 104 -19.09 5.69 9.35
CA ARG A 104 -19.36 6.01 10.78
C ARG A 104 -18.14 6.61 11.47
N PHE A 105 -16.96 6.05 11.22
CA PHE A 105 -15.71 6.51 11.80
C PHE A 105 -15.37 7.93 11.33
N ALA A 106 -15.49 8.21 10.02
CA ALA A 106 -15.27 9.53 9.45
C ALA A 106 -16.21 10.58 10.06
N ARG A 107 -17.50 10.27 10.22
CA ARG A 107 -18.47 11.16 10.90
C ARG A 107 -18.06 11.44 12.35
N LYS A 108 -17.62 10.41 13.08
CA LYS A 108 -17.15 10.57 14.48
C LYS A 108 -15.87 11.43 14.54
N LEU A 109 -14.97 11.26 13.59
CA LEU A 109 -13.73 12.04 13.49
C LEU A 109 -14.04 13.52 13.18
N HIS A 110 -14.96 13.77 12.26
CA HIS A 110 -15.42 15.11 11.90
C HIS A 110 -16.06 15.83 13.10
N MET A 111 -16.92 15.14 13.86
CA MET A 111 -17.59 15.71 15.03
C MET A 111 -16.74 15.73 16.31
N ARG A 112 -15.46 15.34 16.25
CA ARG A 112 -14.60 15.21 17.43
C ARG A 112 -14.38 16.56 18.13
N ALA A 113 -14.08 17.61 17.36
CA ALA A 113 -13.87 18.95 17.89
C ALA A 113 -15.16 19.50 18.52
N ALA A 114 -16.30 19.39 17.81
CA ALA A 114 -17.61 19.81 18.31
C ALA A 114 -18.00 19.09 19.61
N ASN A 115 -17.80 17.78 19.69
CA ASN A 115 -18.09 17.01 20.90
C ASN A 115 -17.19 17.43 22.08
N SER A 116 -15.90 17.70 21.81
CA SER A 116 -14.99 18.17 22.86
C SER A 116 -15.36 19.56 23.39
N ALA A 117 -15.78 20.47 22.51
CA ALA A 117 -16.26 21.80 22.87
C ALA A 117 -17.56 21.73 23.69
N TYR A 118 -18.50 20.87 23.29
CA TYR A 118 -19.75 20.66 24.01
C TYR A 118 -19.52 20.15 25.44
N VAL A 119 -18.67 19.11 25.60
CA VAL A 119 -18.32 18.60 26.94
C VAL A 119 -17.72 19.71 27.80
N ARG A 120 -16.76 20.47 27.27
CA ARG A 120 -16.13 21.60 27.96
C ARG A 120 -17.14 22.67 28.40
N TRP A 121 -18.08 23.01 27.52
CA TRP A 121 -19.14 23.98 27.80
C TRP A 121 -20.08 23.51 28.90
N THR A 122 -20.47 22.23 28.90
CA THR A 122 -21.33 21.67 29.96
C THR A 122 -20.65 21.71 31.33
N GLU A 123 -19.34 21.46 31.39
CA GLU A 123 -18.55 21.60 32.63
C GLU A 123 -18.53 23.05 33.11
N TYR A 124 -18.22 23.99 32.21
CA TYR A 124 -18.17 25.43 32.51
C TYR A 124 -19.50 25.96 33.06
N TRP A 125 -20.63 25.57 32.45
CA TRP A 125 -21.95 26.00 32.91
C TRP A 125 -22.27 25.49 34.32
N LYS A 126 -21.96 24.21 34.61
CA LYS A 126 -22.15 23.63 35.94
C LYS A 126 -21.33 24.36 37.00
N GLU A 127 -20.07 24.65 36.70
CA GLU A 127 -19.16 25.38 37.59
C GLU A 127 -19.64 26.81 37.85
N ARG A 128 -20.05 27.53 36.81
CA ARG A 128 -20.59 28.90 36.93
C ARG A 128 -21.87 28.95 37.77
N LYS A 129 -22.78 27.98 37.59
CA LYS A 129 -24.01 27.87 38.41
C LYS A 129 -23.67 27.64 39.89
N TRP A 130 -22.72 26.75 40.16
CA TRP A 130 -22.25 26.45 41.52
C TRP A 130 -21.59 27.68 42.18
N LEU A 131 -20.69 28.37 41.47
CA LEU A 131 -20.01 29.57 41.97
C LEU A 131 -21.00 30.69 42.30
N ARG A 132 -22.00 30.93 41.46
CA ARG A 132 -23.06 31.92 41.74
C ARG A 132 -23.85 31.56 43.00
N GLY A 133 -24.23 30.29 43.16
CA GLY A 133 -24.91 29.81 44.36
C GLY A 133 -24.06 29.98 45.62
N LEU A 134 -22.77 29.68 45.54
CA LEU A 134 -21.81 29.86 46.64
C LEU A 134 -21.65 31.34 46.99
N LEU A 135 -21.48 32.21 46.00
CA LEU A 135 -21.28 33.65 46.20
C LEU A 135 -22.52 34.30 46.82
N ASN A 136 -23.72 33.91 46.36
CA ASN A 136 -24.97 34.33 46.97
C ASN A 136 -25.10 33.83 48.41
N ARG A 137 -24.59 32.64 48.75
CA ARG A 137 -24.62 32.13 50.13
C ARG A 137 -23.59 32.81 51.05
N MET A 138 -22.46 33.25 50.50
CA MET A 138 -21.36 33.87 51.26
C MET A 138 -21.52 35.38 51.43
N LEU A 139 -21.96 36.07 50.37
CA LEU A 139 -22.02 37.53 50.25
C LEU A 139 -23.46 38.04 50.04
N GLY A 140 -24.29 37.27 49.35
CA GLY A 140 -25.66 37.67 49.03
C GLY A 140 -26.57 37.68 50.27
N GLY A 141 -27.07 38.86 50.62
CA GLY A 141 -28.18 39.01 51.57
C GLY A 141 -27.78 39.24 53.03
N LYS A 142 -26.52 39.01 53.45
CA LYS A 142 -26.08 39.25 54.84
C LYS A 142 -26.22 40.70 55.27
N GLU A 143 -25.95 41.66 54.39
CA GLU A 143 -26.14 43.08 54.68
C GLU A 143 -27.62 43.40 54.94
N LYS A 144 -28.53 42.90 54.09
CA LYS A 144 -29.98 43.01 54.31
C LYS A 144 -30.45 42.26 55.57
N THR A 145 -29.81 41.13 55.91
CA THR A 145 -30.14 40.36 57.12
C THR A 145 -29.65 41.10 58.37
N MET A 146 -28.47 41.73 58.31
CA MET A 146 -27.94 42.59 59.38
C MET A 146 -28.77 43.86 59.55
N GLN A 147 -29.17 44.51 58.46
CA GLN A 147 -30.09 45.65 58.49
C GLN A 147 -31.42 45.23 59.13
N ALA A 148 -32.01 44.10 58.72
CA ALA A 148 -33.24 43.59 59.32
C ALA A 148 -33.07 43.22 60.81
N ALA A 149 -31.93 42.65 61.21
CA ALA A 149 -31.64 42.36 62.61
C ALA A 149 -31.45 43.65 63.44
N ALA A 150 -30.79 44.67 62.88
CA ALA A 150 -30.66 45.97 63.51
C ALA A 150 -32.01 46.68 63.67
N PHE A 151 -32.89 46.64 62.66
CA PHE A 151 -34.25 47.15 62.77
C PHE A 151 -35.09 46.41 63.81
N LYS A 152 -34.95 45.07 63.92
CA LYS A 152 -35.59 44.29 64.98
C LYS A 152 -35.09 44.68 66.37
N GLN A 153 -33.77 44.88 66.52
CA GLN A 153 -33.17 45.32 67.78
C GLN A 153 -33.64 46.72 68.18
N TRP A 154 -33.70 47.64 67.21
CA TRP A 154 -34.22 48.98 67.42
C TRP A 154 -35.70 48.96 67.84
N ALA A 155 -36.54 48.20 67.14
CA ALA A 155 -37.96 48.04 67.48
C ALA A 155 -38.16 47.44 68.89
N TRP A 156 -37.34 46.45 69.26
CA TRP A 156 -37.35 45.87 70.60
C TRP A 156 -36.94 46.88 71.67
N ALA A 157 -35.84 47.62 71.47
CA ALA A 157 -35.39 48.64 72.41
C ALA A 157 -36.38 49.82 72.55
N ALA A 158 -37.04 50.22 71.46
CA ALA A 158 -38.10 51.23 71.48
C ALA A 158 -39.32 50.74 72.28
N LYS A 159 -39.70 49.47 72.12
CA LYS A 159 -40.77 48.83 72.91
C LYS A 159 -40.39 48.75 74.39
N GLU A 160 -39.16 48.35 74.69
CA GLU A 160 -38.63 48.28 76.07
C GLU A 160 -38.61 49.67 76.72
N GLY A 161 -38.20 50.71 75.98
CA GLY A 161 -38.22 52.10 76.43
C GLY A 161 -39.63 52.62 76.71
N ALA A 162 -40.61 52.26 75.89
CA ALA A 162 -42.02 52.60 76.12
C ALA A 162 -42.58 51.92 77.38
N ILE A 163 -42.26 50.64 77.59
CA ILE A 163 -42.64 49.89 78.80
C ILE A 163 -41.97 50.49 80.03
N SER A 164 -40.67 50.81 79.95
CA SER A 164 -39.94 51.44 81.05
C SER A 164 -40.44 52.84 81.35
N SER A 165 -40.87 53.62 80.36
CA SER A 165 -41.51 54.93 80.58
C SER A 165 -42.85 54.78 81.30
N LYS A 166 -43.65 53.76 80.94
CA LYS A 166 -44.92 53.47 81.62
C LYS A 166 -44.67 53.00 83.05
N HIS A 167 -43.73 52.09 83.26
CA HIS A 167 -43.33 51.64 84.60
C HIS A 167 -42.77 52.78 85.44
N ASN A 168 -41.98 53.69 84.85
CA ASN A 168 -41.52 54.90 85.53
C ASN A 168 -42.70 55.80 85.92
N SER A 169 -43.69 56.00 85.03
CA SER A 169 -44.88 56.79 85.39
C SER A 169 -45.71 56.14 86.51
N GLU A 170 -45.85 54.81 86.50
CA GLU A 170 -46.51 54.04 87.55
C GLU A 170 -45.71 54.09 88.87
N MET A 171 -44.39 53.98 88.80
CA MET A 171 -43.49 54.14 89.94
C MET A 171 -43.51 55.57 90.49
N GLU A 172 -43.65 56.59 89.64
CA GLU A 172 -43.80 57.98 90.05
C GLU A 172 -45.15 58.22 90.73
N GLU A 173 -46.22 57.58 90.23
CA GLU A 173 -47.53 57.58 90.88
C GLU A 173 -47.50 56.86 92.23
N MET A 174 -46.82 55.71 92.29
CA MET A 174 -46.58 54.98 93.54
C MET A 174 -45.72 55.78 94.51
N ARG A 175 -44.70 56.51 94.02
CA ARG A 175 -43.90 57.45 94.82
C ARG A 175 -44.72 58.62 95.33
N LYS A 176 -45.68 59.14 94.55
CA LYS A 176 -46.62 60.17 95.02
C LYS A 176 -47.56 59.63 96.10
N LYS A 177 -48.07 58.40 95.96
CA LYS A 177 -48.87 57.72 96.99
C LYS A 177 -48.04 57.44 98.25
N LEU A 178 -46.78 57.02 98.07
CA LEU A 178 -45.82 56.84 99.15
C LEU A 178 -45.48 58.16 99.82
N SER A 179 -45.31 59.25 99.07
CA SER A 179 -45.08 60.61 99.57
C SER A 179 -46.29 61.17 100.33
N GLN A 180 -47.51 60.83 99.92
CA GLN A 180 -48.72 61.13 100.67
C GLN A 180 -48.78 60.31 101.98
N ALA A 181 -48.44 59.03 101.94
CA ALA A 181 -48.32 58.18 103.14
C ALA A 181 -47.15 58.61 104.05
N GLU A 182 -46.04 59.07 103.47
CA GLU A 182 -44.91 59.66 104.15
C GLU A 182 -45.31 61.00 104.75
N SER A 183 -46.14 61.85 104.12
CA SER A 183 -46.63 63.09 104.74
C SER A 183 -47.48 62.86 105.99
N PHE A 184 -48.11 61.68 106.12
CA PHE A 184 -48.73 61.22 107.37
C PHE A 184 -47.70 60.71 108.41
N HIS A 185 -46.53 60.24 107.98
CA HIS A 185 -45.44 59.77 108.84
C HIS A 185 -44.40 60.87 109.14
N GLU A 186 -44.36 61.94 108.34
CA GLU A 186 -43.40 63.06 108.36
C GLU A 186 -43.79 64.13 109.38
N GLU A 187 -44.99 64.05 109.93
CA GLU A 187 -45.34 64.72 111.18
C GLU A 187 -44.59 64.10 112.38
N SER A 188 -44.01 62.89 112.23
CA SER A 188 -43.30 62.17 113.29
C SER A 188 -41.77 62.07 113.15
N LYS A 189 -41.13 62.54 112.06
CA LYS A 189 -39.68 62.34 111.84
C LYS A 189 -38.91 63.53 111.23
N LYS A 190 -39.17 64.74 111.70
CA LYS A 190 -38.52 66.00 111.25
C LYS A 190 -37.01 66.18 111.58
N SER A 191 -36.22 65.12 111.78
CA SER A 191 -34.77 65.25 112.02
C SER A 191 -33.86 64.38 111.13
N ALA A 192 -34.39 63.76 110.06
CA ALA A 192 -33.61 62.90 109.16
C ALA A 192 -33.68 63.32 107.67
N ALA A 193 -34.16 64.53 107.37
CA ALA A 193 -34.50 64.98 106.01
C ALA A 193 -33.28 65.51 105.21
N ASP A 194 -32.31 66.13 105.87
CA ASP A 194 -31.22 66.80 105.16
C ASP A 194 -30.11 65.84 104.67
N GLU A 195 -29.94 64.67 105.31
CA GLU A 195 -29.01 63.64 104.84
C GLU A 195 -29.55 62.84 103.64
N LYS A 196 -30.89 62.69 103.52
CA LYS A 196 -31.54 61.94 102.43
C LYS A 196 -31.47 62.68 101.08
N MET A 197 -31.59 64.02 101.07
CA MET A 197 -31.51 64.81 99.84
C MET A 197 -30.11 64.75 99.20
N ALA A 198 -29.05 64.80 100.00
CA ALA A 198 -27.67 64.67 99.52
C ALA A 198 -27.34 63.23 99.05
N MET A 199 -27.90 62.22 99.70
CA MET A 199 -27.77 60.81 99.29
C MET A 199 -28.52 60.54 97.97
N SER A 200 -29.71 61.11 97.79
CA SER A 200 -30.54 60.95 96.58
C SER A 200 -29.87 61.54 95.32
N GLN A 201 -29.24 62.72 95.42
CA GLN A 201 -28.53 63.34 94.30
C GLN A 201 -27.25 62.59 93.92
N LYS A 202 -26.53 62.02 94.90
CA LYS A 202 -25.38 61.14 94.65
C LYS A 202 -25.81 59.83 94.00
N LEU A 203 -26.93 59.23 94.46
CA LEU A 203 -27.50 58.05 93.83
C LEU A 203 -27.97 58.34 92.40
N LEU A 204 -28.65 59.47 92.16
CA LEU A 204 -29.11 59.87 90.82
C LEU A 204 -27.95 60.03 89.83
N LYS A 205 -26.89 60.74 90.23
CA LYS A 205 -25.67 60.86 89.40
C LYS A 205 -25.04 59.49 89.17
N LYS A 206 -24.95 58.64 90.19
CA LYS A 206 -24.41 57.26 90.06
C LYS A 206 -25.27 56.40 89.13
N THR A 207 -26.61 56.50 89.19
CA THR A 207 -27.54 55.78 88.30
C THR A 207 -27.48 56.28 86.85
N ILE A 208 -27.35 57.59 86.63
CA ILE A 208 -27.18 58.15 85.28
C ILE A 208 -25.85 57.69 84.70
N TYR A 209 -24.78 57.74 85.49
CA TYR A 209 -23.45 57.27 85.07
C TYR A 209 -23.43 55.76 84.79
N THR A 210 -24.14 54.95 85.60
CA THR A 210 -24.26 53.50 85.36
C THR A 210 -25.16 53.18 84.17
N LEU A 211 -26.22 53.93 83.91
CA LEU A 211 -27.07 53.75 82.72
C LEU A 211 -26.33 54.16 81.44
N GLN A 212 -25.61 55.28 81.45
CA GLN A 212 -24.77 55.70 80.33
C GLN A 212 -23.66 54.68 80.07
N ASN A 213 -22.93 54.25 81.11
CA ASN A 213 -21.91 53.22 80.96
C ASN A 213 -22.49 51.85 80.56
N ALA A 214 -23.70 51.49 80.98
CA ALA A 214 -24.38 50.28 80.55
C ALA A 214 -24.80 50.35 79.07
N SER A 215 -25.27 51.51 78.59
CA SER A 215 -25.62 51.71 77.18
C SER A 215 -24.38 51.67 76.28
N LEU A 216 -23.27 52.30 76.70
CA LEU A 216 -21.97 52.23 76.05
C LEU A 216 -21.42 50.80 76.06
N GLY A 217 -21.55 50.08 77.17
CA GLY A 217 -21.18 48.68 77.29
C GLY A 217 -21.94 47.79 76.30
N LYS A 218 -23.26 47.96 76.18
CA LYS A 218 -24.09 47.23 75.20
C LYS A 218 -23.69 47.54 73.76
N CYS A 219 -23.43 48.81 73.41
CA CYS A 219 -22.95 49.20 72.09
C CYS A 219 -21.55 48.62 71.79
N PHE A 220 -20.64 48.65 72.76
CA PHE A 220 -19.29 48.09 72.60
C PHE A 220 -19.34 46.56 72.48
N SER A 221 -20.18 45.86 73.24
CA SER A 221 -20.41 44.42 73.08
C SER A 221 -20.99 44.09 71.71
N ALA A 222 -21.98 44.84 71.22
CA ALA A 222 -22.54 44.65 69.88
C ALA A 222 -21.49 44.89 68.77
N TRP A 223 -20.66 45.93 68.90
CA TRP A 223 -19.56 46.20 67.98
C TRP A 223 -18.48 45.12 68.04
N SER A 224 -18.06 44.69 69.22
CA SER A 224 -17.11 43.58 69.41
C SER A 224 -17.62 42.28 68.78
N LEU A 225 -18.91 41.99 68.94
CA LEU A 225 -19.57 40.83 68.34
C LEU A 225 -19.66 40.95 66.81
N PHE A 226 -19.93 42.14 66.28
CA PHE A 226 -19.87 42.46 64.85
C PHE A 226 -18.45 42.26 64.28
N VAL A 227 -17.43 42.82 64.92
CA VAL A 227 -16.02 42.68 64.51
C VAL A 227 -15.60 41.21 64.53
N SER A 228 -15.99 40.48 65.58
CA SER A 228 -15.74 39.03 65.70
C SER A 228 -16.42 38.23 64.59
N LEU A 229 -17.68 38.56 64.26
CA LEU A 229 -18.40 37.97 63.13
C LEU A 229 -17.74 38.31 61.79
N GLN A 230 -17.29 39.54 61.59
CA GLN A 230 -16.59 39.95 60.37
C GLN A 230 -15.25 39.22 60.21
N HIS A 231 -14.47 39.09 61.30
CA HIS A 231 -13.25 38.29 61.30
C HIS A 231 -13.52 36.82 60.99
N ARG A 232 -14.53 36.22 61.62
CA ARG A 232 -14.94 34.84 61.33
C ARG A 232 -15.39 34.67 59.88
N THR A 233 -16.10 35.64 59.34
CA THR A 233 -16.59 35.62 57.95
C THR A 233 -15.43 35.76 56.96
N ARG A 234 -14.50 36.70 57.17
CA ARG A 234 -13.25 36.80 56.39
C ARG A 234 -12.44 35.52 56.45
N ASN A 235 -12.31 34.92 57.63
CA ASN A 235 -11.59 33.65 57.78
C ASN A 235 -12.26 32.49 57.03
N LEU A 236 -13.60 32.43 57.03
CA LEU A 236 -14.36 31.45 56.26
C LEU A 236 -14.22 31.67 54.75
N VAL A 237 -14.33 32.92 54.30
CA VAL A 237 -14.14 33.32 52.91
C VAL A 237 -12.72 32.95 52.47
N ASN A 238 -11.70 33.34 53.23
CA ASN A 238 -10.31 32.98 52.97
C ASN A 238 -10.11 31.47 52.91
N LYS A 239 -10.64 30.69 53.88
CA LYS A 239 -10.56 29.22 53.84
C LYS A 239 -11.22 28.63 52.59
N VAL A 240 -12.36 29.16 52.17
CA VAL A 240 -13.08 28.70 50.99
C VAL A 240 -12.31 29.06 49.72
N PHE A 241 -11.85 30.30 49.59
CA PHE A 241 -11.03 30.72 48.46
C PHE A 241 -9.70 29.97 48.40
N SER A 242 -9.01 29.75 49.52
CA SER A 242 -7.82 28.90 49.58
C SER A 242 -8.11 27.47 49.15
N ARG A 243 -9.28 26.90 49.50
CA ARG A 243 -9.66 25.56 49.00
C ARG A 243 -9.94 25.57 47.50
N VAL A 244 -10.59 26.61 46.98
CA VAL A 244 -10.87 26.75 45.54
C VAL A 244 -9.58 26.95 44.76
N THR A 245 -8.69 27.84 45.20
CA THR A 245 -7.38 28.05 44.56
C THR A 245 -6.52 26.80 44.65
N ASN A 246 -6.47 26.13 45.80
CA ASN A 246 -5.74 24.87 45.93
C ASN A 246 -6.34 23.77 45.05
N ARG A 247 -7.67 23.73 44.87
CA ARG A 247 -8.32 22.82 43.93
C ARG A 247 -7.95 23.12 42.48
N GLU A 248 -7.89 24.39 42.09
CA GLU A 248 -7.46 24.80 40.74
C GLU A 248 -5.98 24.49 40.50
N ILE A 249 -5.11 24.76 41.49
CA ILE A 249 -3.70 24.41 41.45
C ILE A 249 -3.53 22.89 41.34
N LEU A 250 -4.26 22.12 42.14
CA LEU A 250 -4.27 20.65 42.06
C LEU A 250 -4.83 20.16 40.72
N GLY A 251 -5.84 20.84 40.17
CA GLY A 251 -6.39 20.58 38.85
C GLY A 251 -5.38 20.86 37.73
N GLY A 252 -4.63 21.96 37.81
CA GLY A 252 -3.53 22.28 36.92
C GLY A 252 -2.39 21.26 37.02
N PHE A 253 -2.00 20.89 38.24
CA PHE A 253 -0.99 19.87 38.48
C PHE A 253 -1.42 18.49 37.96
N ASN A 254 -2.69 18.11 38.17
CA ASN A 254 -3.24 16.86 37.63
C ASN A 254 -3.30 16.89 36.09
N LYS A 255 -3.67 18.02 35.47
CA LYS A 255 -3.60 18.20 34.01
C LYS A 255 -2.17 18.05 33.51
N TRP A 256 -1.20 18.69 34.16
CA TRP A 256 0.22 18.54 33.84
C TRP A 256 0.69 17.10 34.01
N LYS A 257 0.41 16.45 35.14
CA LYS A 257 0.73 15.05 35.41
C LYS A 257 0.14 14.12 34.35
N ASN A 258 -1.12 14.34 33.96
CA ASN A 258 -1.78 13.56 32.92
C ASN A 258 -1.21 13.85 31.53
N ALA A 259 -0.83 15.10 31.24
CA ALA A 259 -0.13 15.44 30.01
C ALA A 259 1.22 14.75 29.96
N VAL A 260 2.02 14.77 31.03
CA VAL A 260 3.30 14.05 31.12
C VAL A 260 3.11 12.54 30.93
N LYS A 261 2.07 11.95 31.55
CA LYS A 261 1.72 10.54 31.30
C LYS A 261 1.36 10.29 29.84
N ALA A 262 0.49 11.11 29.25
CA ALA A 262 0.09 11.00 27.85
C ALA A 262 1.29 11.17 26.90
N TRP A 263 2.23 12.07 27.22
CA TRP A 263 3.49 12.23 26.50
C TRP A 263 4.33 10.96 26.57
N LYS A 264 4.51 10.37 27.75
CA LYS A 264 5.21 9.08 27.92
C LYS A 264 4.50 7.92 27.21
N GLU A 265 3.18 7.89 27.20
CA GLU A 265 2.39 6.89 26.46
C GLU A 265 2.52 7.10 24.95
N VAL A 266 2.50 8.34 24.45
CA VAL A 266 2.72 8.66 23.05
C VAL A 266 4.14 8.32 22.63
N GLU A 267 5.14 8.59 23.48
CA GLU A 267 6.53 8.21 23.27
C GLU A 267 6.70 6.69 23.27
N GLY A 268 6.07 5.98 24.22
CA GLY A 268 6.02 4.51 24.24
C GLY A 268 5.30 3.92 23.03
N LEU A 269 4.20 4.55 22.57
CA LEU A 269 3.49 4.17 21.35
C LEU A 269 4.30 4.50 20.10
N HIS A 270 5.06 5.60 20.08
CA HIS A 270 5.97 5.98 19.01
C HIS A 270 7.11 4.96 18.93
N LEU A 271 7.75 4.62 20.05
CA LEU A 271 8.76 3.56 20.15
C LEU A 271 8.18 2.19 19.75
N ALA A 272 6.96 1.85 20.17
CA ALA A 272 6.29 0.62 19.74
C ALA A 272 5.89 0.64 18.26
N LYS A 273 5.57 1.81 17.70
CA LYS A 273 5.27 2.00 16.28
C LYS A 273 6.54 1.92 15.44
N VAL A 274 7.65 2.50 15.91
CA VAL A 274 8.99 2.37 15.33
C VAL A 274 9.46 0.92 15.42
N GLY A 275 9.26 0.24 16.55
CA GLY A 275 9.56 -1.19 16.71
C GLY A 275 8.71 -2.08 15.80
N ARG A 276 7.41 -1.79 15.65
CA ARG A 276 6.53 -2.47 14.67
C ARG A 276 6.92 -2.16 13.23
N ARG A 277 7.33 -0.93 12.93
CA ARG A 277 7.85 -0.52 11.61
C ARG A 277 9.14 -1.25 11.30
N ASN A 278 10.06 -1.36 12.26
CA ASN A 278 11.32 -2.09 12.10
C ASN A 278 11.07 -3.59 11.94
N LYS A 279 10.20 -4.20 12.75
CA LYS A 279 9.77 -5.60 12.54
C LYS A 279 9.06 -5.80 11.20
N GLY A 280 8.23 -4.85 10.79
CA GLY A 280 7.57 -4.87 9.48
C GLY A 280 8.56 -4.75 8.33
N MET A 281 9.55 -3.86 8.44
CA MET A 281 10.66 -3.72 7.50
C MET A 281 11.53 -4.97 7.47
N GLN A 282 11.77 -5.60 8.61
CA GLN A 282 12.51 -6.85 8.70
C GLN A 282 11.73 -8.01 8.08
N MET A 283 10.42 -8.12 8.33
CA MET A 283 9.57 -9.09 7.63
C MET A 283 9.44 -8.80 6.13
N LEU A 284 9.48 -7.53 5.70
CA LEU A 284 9.51 -7.17 4.29
C LEU A 284 10.87 -7.50 3.67
N ALA A 285 11.97 -7.32 4.39
CA ALA A 285 13.30 -7.75 3.97
C ALA A 285 13.39 -9.28 3.89
N ASP A 286 12.83 -10.00 4.85
CA ASP A 286 12.75 -11.46 4.86
C ASP A 286 11.85 -11.97 3.74
N LYS A 287 10.71 -11.31 3.49
CA LYS A 287 9.84 -11.60 2.34
C LYS A 287 10.51 -11.26 1.02
N ALA A 288 11.24 -10.15 0.92
CA ALA A 288 11.99 -9.78 -0.28
C ALA A 288 13.13 -10.78 -0.54
N ASN A 289 13.83 -11.22 0.50
CA ASN A 289 14.81 -12.30 0.42
C ASN A 289 14.16 -13.63 0.04
N ALA A 290 13.01 -13.98 0.62
CA ALA A 290 12.27 -15.18 0.25
C ALA A 290 11.74 -15.10 -1.20
N ILE A 291 11.29 -13.94 -1.66
CA ILE A 291 10.89 -13.69 -3.05
C ILE A 291 12.12 -13.76 -3.96
N ARG A 292 13.28 -13.22 -3.56
CA ARG A 292 14.53 -13.30 -4.31
C ARG A 292 15.03 -14.74 -4.42
N ILE A 293 14.94 -15.52 -3.34
CA ILE A 293 15.23 -16.96 -3.32
C ILE A 293 14.23 -17.70 -4.22
N LYS A 294 12.92 -17.39 -4.12
CA LYS A 294 11.89 -17.98 -4.97
C LYS A 294 12.03 -17.56 -6.43
N GLN A 295 12.44 -16.34 -6.73
CA GLN A 295 12.73 -15.86 -8.08
C GLN A 295 14.03 -16.47 -8.62
N GLY A 296 15.04 -16.70 -7.77
CA GLY A 296 16.23 -17.47 -8.13
C GLY A 296 15.86 -18.92 -8.47
N SER A 297 15.01 -19.54 -7.66
CA SER A 297 14.45 -20.87 -7.90
C SER A 297 13.54 -20.90 -9.13
N LEU A 298 12.71 -19.89 -9.36
CA LEU A 298 11.86 -19.78 -10.55
C LEU A 298 12.69 -19.51 -11.80
N LYS A 299 13.76 -18.71 -11.71
CA LYS A 299 14.71 -18.49 -12.81
C LYS A 299 15.45 -19.77 -13.11
N GLN A 300 15.90 -20.53 -12.10
CA GLN A 300 16.51 -21.84 -12.31
C GLN A 300 15.52 -22.87 -12.85
N ALA A 301 14.27 -22.86 -12.38
CA ALA A 301 13.22 -23.75 -12.87
C ALA A 301 12.75 -23.36 -14.27
N PHE A 302 12.71 -22.07 -14.60
CA PHE A 302 12.42 -21.54 -15.91
C PHE A 302 13.57 -21.80 -16.87
N VAL A 303 14.84 -21.66 -16.44
CA VAL A 303 16.01 -22.04 -17.23
C VAL A 303 16.05 -23.55 -17.41
N LYS A 304 15.74 -24.36 -16.39
CA LYS A 304 15.61 -25.83 -16.53
C LYS A 304 14.45 -26.23 -17.43
N TRP A 305 13.32 -25.53 -17.37
CA TRP A 305 12.15 -25.79 -18.20
C TRP A 305 12.36 -25.30 -19.63
N MET A 306 13.00 -24.14 -19.84
CA MET A 306 13.49 -23.68 -21.14
C MET A 306 14.47 -24.71 -21.68
N LEU A 307 15.53 -25.06 -20.95
CA LEU A 307 16.47 -26.07 -21.38
C LEU A 307 15.77 -27.40 -21.69
N ALA A 308 14.79 -27.84 -20.90
CA ALA A 308 14.04 -29.08 -21.14
C ALA A 308 13.05 -29.01 -22.31
N THR A 309 12.46 -27.85 -22.60
CA THR A 309 11.57 -27.64 -23.76
C THR A 309 12.36 -27.37 -25.04
N TYR A 310 13.52 -26.72 -24.91
CA TYR A 310 14.49 -26.48 -25.98
C TYR A 310 15.28 -27.76 -26.32
N THR A 311 15.60 -28.65 -25.37
CA THR A 311 16.24 -29.95 -25.67
C THR A 311 15.33 -30.92 -26.40
N VAL A 312 14.01 -30.75 -26.29
CA VAL A 312 13.02 -31.58 -27.00
C VAL A 312 12.81 -31.12 -28.45
N THR A 313 13.23 -29.90 -28.81
CA THR A 313 12.99 -29.31 -30.15
C THR A 313 14.27 -28.92 -30.90
N LEU A 314 15.39 -28.72 -30.22
CA LEU A 314 16.68 -28.37 -30.83
C LEU A 314 17.68 -29.51 -30.69
N SER A 315 18.44 -29.77 -31.75
CA SER A 315 19.55 -30.71 -31.70
C SER A 315 20.52 -30.34 -30.58
N GLY A 316 21.09 -31.32 -29.86
CA GLY A 316 22.05 -31.05 -28.77
C GLY A 316 23.28 -30.23 -29.20
N ARG A 317 23.59 -30.17 -30.51
CA ARG A 317 24.61 -29.28 -31.07
C ARG A 317 24.19 -27.81 -31.04
N ALA A 318 22.92 -27.51 -31.29
CA ALA A 318 22.38 -26.15 -31.26
C ALA A 318 22.37 -25.59 -29.82
N VAL A 319 22.03 -26.41 -28.84
CA VAL A 319 22.08 -26.03 -27.41
C VAL A 319 23.51 -25.69 -26.97
N LYS A 320 24.48 -26.57 -27.26
CA LYS A 320 25.90 -26.28 -26.95
C LYS A 320 26.41 -25.02 -27.65
N ARG A 321 25.97 -24.79 -28.89
CA ARG A 321 26.33 -23.59 -29.65
C ARG A 321 25.75 -22.32 -29.01
N LEU A 322 24.51 -22.38 -28.52
CA LEU A 322 23.88 -21.29 -27.77
C LEU A 322 24.59 -21.03 -26.43
N ASP A 323 24.94 -22.07 -25.68
CA ASP A 323 25.67 -21.92 -24.41
C ASP A 323 27.01 -21.19 -24.63
N ASN A 324 27.75 -21.58 -25.68
CA ASN A 324 28.99 -20.89 -26.06
C ASN A 324 28.76 -19.42 -26.43
N PHE A 325 27.68 -19.12 -27.15
CA PHE A 325 27.31 -17.75 -27.49
C PHE A 325 26.91 -16.93 -26.25
N MET A 326 26.14 -17.51 -25.34
CA MET A 326 25.75 -16.86 -24.08
C MET A 326 26.96 -16.48 -23.24
N LEU A 327 27.96 -17.37 -23.17
CA LEU A 327 29.20 -17.13 -22.44
C LEU A 327 30.06 -16.05 -23.12
N MET A 328 30.13 -16.10 -24.45
CA MET A 328 30.79 -15.07 -25.27
C MET A 328 30.13 -13.70 -25.07
N PHE A 329 28.79 -13.60 -25.08
CA PHE A 329 28.10 -12.33 -24.85
C PHE A 329 28.33 -11.81 -23.43
N ALA A 330 28.24 -12.67 -22.42
CA ALA A 330 28.46 -12.26 -21.04
C ALA A 330 29.84 -11.61 -20.88
N HIS A 331 30.87 -12.17 -21.52
CA HIS A 331 32.21 -11.58 -21.51
C HIS A 331 32.30 -10.30 -22.34
N ALA A 332 31.86 -10.33 -23.60
CA ALA A 332 31.98 -9.21 -24.53
C ALA A 332 31.20 -7.97 -24.04
N PHE A 333 29.96 -8.14 -23.59
CA PHE A 333 29.11 -7.04 -23.10
C PHE A 333 29.51 -6.52 -21.72
N SER A 334 30.27 -7.28 -20.91
CA SER A 334 30.80 -6.79 -19.63
C SER A 334 31.82 -5.65 -19.80
N SER A 335 32.47 -5.59 -20.95
CA SER A 335 33.50 -4.58 -21.28
C SER A 335 32.92 -3.27 -21.82
N ALA A 336 31.67 -3.29 -22.33
CA ALA A 336 31.03 -2.14 -22.94
C ALA A 336 30.44 -1.18 -21.88
N LYS A 337 31.19 -0.14 -21.53
CA LYS A 337 30.77 0.92 -20.59
C LYS A 337 30.00 2.07 -21.23
N GLU A 338 30.01 2.15 -22.56
CA GLU A 338 29.39 3.23 -23.33
C GLU A 338 28.49 2.67 -24.43
N VAL A 339 27.48 3.45 -24.82
CA VAL A 339 26.53 3.06 -25.88
C VAL A 339 27.24 2.82 -27.22
N LYS A 340 28.27 3.61 -27.54
CA LYS A 340 29.07 3.43 -28.76
C LYS A 340 29.83 2.10 -28.76
N ALA A 341 30.48 1.78 -27.64
CA ALA A 341 31.17 0.50 -27.47
C ALA A 341 30.19 -0.68 -27.56
N LEU A 342 28.99 -0.53 -27.00
CA LEU A 342 27.93 -1.54 -27.06
C LEU A 342 27.51 -1.85 -28.50
N VAL A 343 27.34 -0.81 -29.33
CA VAL A 343 26.95 -0.96 -30.74
C VAL A 343 28.01 -1.74 -31.52
N SER A 344 29.30 -1.40 -31.35
CA SER A 344 30.41 -2.12 -31.97
C SER A 344 30.46 -3.58 -31.53
N VAL A 345 30.43 -3.83 -30.22
CA VAL A 345 30.48 -5.18 -29.64
C VAL A 345 29.30 -6.04 -30.12
N ALA A 346 28.09 -5.47 -30.18
CA ALA A 346 26.92 -6.19 -30.68
C ALA A 346 27.06 -6.59 -32.16
N CYS A 347 27.60 -5.70 -33.00
CA CYS A 347 27.84 -5.99 -34.41
C CYS A 347 28.92 -7.07 -34.61
N GLU A 348 30.02 -7.02 -33.83
CA GLU A 348 31.08 -8.03 -33.86
C GLU A 348 30.57 -9.41 -33.38
N CYS A 349 29.79 -9.44 -32.30
CA CYS A 349 29.18 -10.67 -31.81
C CYS A 349 28.27 -11.29 -32.87
N LEU A 350 27.43 -10.49 -33.52
CA LEU A 350 26.52 -10.96 -34.57
C LEU A 350 27.28 -11.57 -35.75
N GLN A 351 28.33 -10.90 -36.24
CA GLN A 351 29.17 -11.40 -37.34
C GLN A 351 29.87 -12.72 -36.98
N SER A 352 30.32 -12.86 -35.73
CA SER A 352 30.92 -14.09 -35.21
C SER A 352 29.91 -15.25 -35.10
N MET A 353 28.66 -14.95 -34.72
CA MET A 353 27.61 -15.96 -34.55
C MET A 353 27.11 -16.51 -35.89
N ILE A 354 26.82 -15.61 -36.82
CA ILE A 354 26.17 -15.92 -38.09
C ILE A 354 27.19 -15.73 -39.21
N ALA A 355 27.84 -16.84 -39.57
CA ALA A 355 28.85 -16.86 -40.62
C ALA A 355 28.31 -16.25 -41.93
N GLY A 356 29.11 -15.33 -42.49
CA GLY A 356 28.81 -14.63 -43.74
C GLY A 356 27.72 -13.56 -43.65
N ALA A 357 27.24 -13.21 -42.45
CA ALA A 357 26.29 -12.12 -42.27
C ALA A 357 26.99 -10.85 -41.75
N ALA A 358 26.62 -9.70 -42.33
CA ALA A 358 26.94 -8.39 -41.80
C ALA A 358 25.89 -7.99 -40.76
N GLY A 359 26.35 -7.74 -39.53
CA GLY A 359 25.49 -7.26 -38.44
C GLY A 359 25.45 -5.75 -38.35
N THR A 360 24.26 -5.20 -38.08
CA THR A 360 24.03 -3.79 -37.78
C THR A 360 23.08 -3.66 -36.59
N LEU A 361 23.44 -2.86 -35.59
CA LEU A 361 22.55 -2.47 -34.49
C LEU A 361 22.15 -1.01 -34.66
N MET A 362 20.84 -0.73 -34.64
CA MET A 362 20.32 0.62 -34.72
C MET A 362 19.51 0.97 -33.49
N LEU A 363 19.81 2.12 -32.89
CA LEU A 363 19.15 2.64 -31.72
C LEU A 363 18.00 3.54 -32.14
N LEU A 364 16.85 3.44 -31.47
CA LEU A 364 15.66 4.22 -31.78
C LEU A 364 15.62 5.48 -30.93
N ASP A 365 15.57 6.64 -31.58
CA ASP A 365 15.35 7.93 -30.94
C ASP A 365 13.89 8.37 -31.14
N LYS A 366 13.03 7.96 -30.21
CA LYS A 366 11.58 8.17 -30.32
C LYS A 366 11.17 9.65 -30.39
N PRO A 367 11.76 10.57 -29.60
CA PRO A 367 11.46 12.00 -29.72
C PRO A 367 11.70 12.57 -31.11
N SER A 368 12.81 12.22 -31.76
CA SER A 368 13.15 12.72 -33.09
C SER A 368 12.50 11.93 -34.23
N GLN A 369 11.92 10.76 -33.93
CA GLN A 369 11.43 9.80 -34.94
C GLN A 369 12.55 9.35 -35.89
N GLU A 370 13.79 9.33 -35.41
CA GLU A 370 14.96 8.87 -36.13
C GLU A 370 15.51 7.59 -35.50
N MET A 371 16.27 6.84 -36.30
CA MET A 371 17.09 5.73 -35.86
C MET A 371 18.54 5.99 -36.23
N TRP A 372 19.46 5.62 -35.35
CA TRP A 372 20.88 5.90 -35.56
C TRP A 372 21.75 4.70 -35.24
N THR A 373 22.91 4.63 -35.89
CA THR A 373 23.92 3.61 -35.64
C THR A 373 25.31 4.24 -35.63
N PHE A 374 26.25 3.55 -35.00
CA PHE A 374 27.64 3.95 -34.97
C PHE A 374 28.47 2.90 -35.71
N LYS A 375 28.97 3.28 -36.89
CA LYS A 375 29.75 2.38 -37.74
C LYS A 375 30.92 3.15 -38.33
N SER A 376 32.11 2.56 -38.24
CA SER A 376 33.33 3.12 -38.83
C SER A 376 33.68 4.53 -38.34
N GLY A 377 33.49 4.78 -37.05
CA GLY A 377 33.84 6.05 -36.41
C GLY A 377 32.85 7.19 -36.63
N ALA A 378 31.81 6.99 -37.44
CA ALA A 378 30.78 7.99 -37.73
C ALA A 378 29.40 7.55 -37.25
N GLU A 379 28.62 8.53 -36.76
CA GLU A 379 27.20 8.37 -36.48
C GLU A 379 26.41 8.54 -37.79
N ARG A 380 25.51 7.60 -38.07
CA ARG A 380 24.61 7.65 -39.22
C ARG A 380 23.18 7.62 -38.73
N ARG A 381 22.33 8.49 -39.28
CA ARG A 381 20.93 8.65 -38.93
C ARG A 381 20.03 8.36 -40.11
N SER A 382 18.83 7.85 -39.82
CA SER A 382 17.80 7.55 -40.81
C SER A 382 16.41 7.74 -40.20
N PRO A 383 15.40 8.16 -40.96
CA PRO A 383 14.03 8.29 -40.45
C PRO A 383 13.41 6.92 -40.10
N MET A 384 12.75 6.82 -38.94
CA MET A 384 12.13 5.58 -38.45
C MET A 384 10.95 5.08 -39.31
N GLN A 385 10.41 5.94 -40.18
CA GLN A 385 9.24 5.62 -41.01
C GLN A 385 9.58 4.84 -42.30
N GLN A 386 10.87 4.75 -42.64
CA GLN A 386 11.30 4.23 -43.94
C GLN A 386 12.26 3.03 -43.76
N GLY A 387 12.29 2.14 -44.75
CA GLY A 387 13.13 0.95 -44.74
C GLY A 387 12.57 -0.21 -43.90
N ILE A 388 13.11 -1.40 -44.14
CA ILE A 388 12.71 -2.65 -43.46
C ILE A 388 12.92 -2.53 -41.94
N MET A 389 14.05 -1.95 -41.53
CA MET A 389 14.38 -1.80 -40.11
C MET A 389 13.53 -0.72 -39.42
N GLY A 390 13.12 0.34 -40.13
CA GLY A 390 12.18 1.34 -39.62
C GLY A 390 10.80 0.71 -39.35
N TYR A 391 10.33 -0.16 -40.25
CA TYR A 391 9.14 -0.97 -40.03
C TYR A 391 9.25 -1.81 -38.74
N VAL A 392 10.37 -2.51 -38.53
CA VAL A 392 10.61 -3.33 -37.33
C VAL A 392 10.64 -2.47 -36.06
N GLY A 393 11.28 -1.29 -36.12
CA GLY A 393 11.33 -0.36 -34.99
C GLY A 393 9.95 0.17 -34.60
N LYS A 394 9.09 0.45 -35.59
CA LYS A 394 7.72 0.96 -35.40
C LYS A 394 6.74 -0.12 -34.94
N THR A 395 6.71 -1.26 -35.62
CA THR A 395 5.74 -2.34 -35.38
C THR A 395 6.18 -3.27 -34.26
N SER A 396 7.48 -3.30 -33.97
CA SER A 396 8.09 -4.27 -33.06
C SER A 396 7.89 -5.72 -33.52
N GLU A 397 7.71 -5.94 -34.82
CA GLU A 397 7.64 -7.27 -35.43
C GLU A 397 8.96 -7.62 -36.11
N SER A 398 9.46 -8.85 -35.89
CA SER A 398 10.65 -9.34 -36.60
C SER A 398 10.33 -9.56 -38.07
N VAL A 399 11.28 -9.25 -38.95
CA VAL A 399 11.13 -9.40 -40.41
C VAL A 399 12.23 -10.29 -40.95
N TYR A 400 11.85 -11.22 -41.82
CA TYR A 400 12.74 -12.01 -42.66
C TYR A 400 12.26 -11.85 -44.10
N ALA A 401 13.13 -11.33 -44.97
CA ALA A 401 12.77 -11.04 -46.35
C ALA A 401 13.99 -11.12 -47.27
N ASP A 402 13.73 -11.38 -48.55
CA ASP A 402 14.67 -11.05 -49.61
C ASP A 402 14.62 -9.53 -49.81
N MET A 403 15.77 -8.89 -49.58
CA MET A 403 15.92 -7.45 -49.44
C MET A 403 15.43 -6.69 -50.68
N PHE A 404 15.71 -7.16 -51.90
CA PHE A 404 15.29 -6.44 -53.11
C PHE A 404 13.84 -6.71 -53.51
N SER A 405 13.28 -7.82 -53.04
CA SER A 405 11.89 -8.19 -53.32
C SER A 405 10.88 -7.55 -52.36
N ASP A 406 11.34 -7.03 -51.22
CA ASP A 406 10.46 -6.45 -50.19
C ASP A 406 10.06 -5.01 -50.56
N GLU A 407 8.75 -4.75 -50.61
CA GLU A 407 8.19 -3.41 -50.93
C GLU A 407 8.67 -2.30 -49.99
N ARG A 408 9.13 -2.67 -48.78
CA ARG A 408 9.61 -1.73 -47.75
C ARG A 408 11.08 -1.38 -47.92
N TYR A 409 11.80 -2.03 -48.84
CA TYR A 409 13.21 -1.79 -49.07
C TYR A 409 13.45 -0.38 -49.62
N ASN A 410 14.40 0.33 -49.02
CA ASN A 410 14.80 1.66 -49.50
C ASN A 410 16.32 1.71 -49.66
N PRO A 411 16.84 1.75 -50.91
CA PRO A 411 18.28 1.71 -51.16
C PRO A 411 19.03 2.89 -50.53
N ALA A 412 18.41 4.07 -50.43
CA ALA A 412 19.04 5.25 -49.83
C ALA A 412 19.30 5.07 -48.33
N ILE A 413 18.47 4.29 -47.63
CA ILE A 413 18.60 4.06 -46.19
C ILE A 413 19.44 2.82 -45.91
N ASP A 414 19.20 1.74 -46.65
CA ASP A 414 19.85 0.47 -46.37
C ASP A 414 21.32 0.46 -46.85
N ASP A 415 21.69 1.27 -47.85
CA ASP A 415 23.11 1.45 -48.26
C ASP A 415 23.94 2.23 -47.22
N ILE A 416 23.33 3.23 -46.57
CA ILE A 416 23.91 3.96 -45.43
C ILE A 416 24.25 3.00 -44.27
N MET A 417 23.54 1.88 -44.15
CA MET A 417 23.70 0.92 -43.05
C MET A 417 24.71 -0.20 -43.36
N LEU A 418 24.96 -0.49 -44.64
CA LEU A 418 25.74 -1.66 -45.07
C LEU A 418 27.21 -1.37 -45.44
N SER A 419 27.62 -0.12 -45.72
CA SER A 419 29.00 0.20 -46.12
C SER A 419 30.09 -0.16 -45.08
N LYS A 420 31.22 -0.77 -45.50
CA LYS A 420 32.44 -0.89 -44.67
C LYS A 420 33.15 0.46 -44.54
N GLY A 421 33.79 0.69 -43.40
CA GLY A 421 34.74 1.77 -43.21
C GLY A 421 36.12 1.41 -43.76
N GLY A 422 36.65 2.28 -44.60
CA GLY A 422 38.04 2.37 -45.03
C GLY A 422 38.28 3.79 -45.55
N ASP A 423 39.46 4.34 -45.25
CA ASP A 423 39.81 5.76 -45.30
C ASP A 423 39.62 6.50 -46.63
N ILE A 424 39.52 7.82 -46.48
CA ILE A 424 39.46 8.87 -47.49
C ILE A 424 40.66 8.77 -48.45
N GLY A 425 40.35 8.42 -49.69
CA GLY A 425 41.26 8.47 -50.84
C GLY A 425 40.49 8.16 -52.12
N THR A 426 39.77 9.17 -52.64
CA THR A 426 39.21 9.24 -54.01
C THR A 426 38.87 7.90 -54.69
N SER A 427 37.85 7.20 -54.19
CA SER A 427 36.96 6.34 -54.99
C SER A 427 35.84 5.83 -54.08
N SER A 428 34.60 5.99 -54.51
CA SER A 428 33.37 5.49 -53.88
C SER A 428 33.43 3.98 -53.63
N LYS A 429 33.88 3.57 -52.44
CA LYS A 429 33.85 2.18 -51.96
C LYS A 429 32.91 2.08 -50.76
N THR A 430 31.60 2.14 -51.03
CA THR A 430 30.62 1.47 -50.18
C THR A 430 30.87 -0.04 -50.28
N TRP A 431 30.23 -0.87 -49.45
CA TRP A 431 30.37 -2.34 -49.57
C TRP A 431 29.95 -2.85 -50.97
N TRP A 432 29.26 -2.00 -51.75
CA TRP A 432 28.81 -2.23 -53.12
C TRP A 432 29.62 -1.47 -54.19
N GLY A 433 30.60 -0.63 -53.81
CA GLY A 433 31.33 0.23 -54.73
C GLY A 433 32.59 -0.43 -55.29
N ALA A 434 32.56 -0.74 -56.59
CA ALA A 434 33.62 -1.23 -57.50
C ALA A 434 33.53 -2.71 -57.94
N ASN A 435 32.74 -3.55 -57.27
CA ASN A 435 32.41 -4.91 -57.74
C ASN A 435 30.92 -5.21 -57.50
N MET A 436 30.02 -4.34 -57.98
CA MET A 436 28.79 -4.89 -58.54
C MET A 436 29.25 -5.53 -59.86
N PRO A 437 29.42 -6.86 -59.99
CA PRO A 437 29.27 -7.43 -61.32
C PRO A 437 27.93 -6.89 -61.81
N ASN A 438 27.84 -6.42 -63.05
CA ASN A 438 26.55 -6.13 -63.67
C ASN A 438 25.63 -7.33 -63.34
N ILE A 439 24.75 -7.18 -62.35
CA ILE A 439 23.94 -8.28 -61.87
C ILE A 439 22.85 -8.39 -62.91
N ASN A 440 23.16 -9.12 -63.98
CA ASN A 440 22.15 -9.96 -64.59
C ASN A 440 21.44 -10.64 -63.42
N HIS A 441 20.11 -10.51 -63.34
CA HIS A 441 19.22 -10.95 -62.26
C HIS A 441 19.34 -12.45 -61.85
N SER A 442 20.38 -13.15 -62.30
CA SER A 442 20.70 -14.55 -62.04
C SER A 442 21.56 -14.81 -60.80
N ALA A 443 22.18 -13.80 -60.17
CA ALA A 443 22.91 -13.98 -58.90
C ALA A 443 22.02 -13.58 -57.72
N GLY A 444 21.68 -14.53 -56.84
CA GLY A 444 20.61 -14.43 -55.86
C GLY A 444 20.63 -13.16 -54.99
N SER A 445 19.45 -12.61 -54.75
CA SER A 445 19.25 -11.40 -53.97
C SER A 445 19.66 -11.58 -52.49
N PRO A 446 20.20 -10.54 -51.84
CA PRO A 446 20.64 -10.60 -50.46
C PRO A 446 19.44 -10.78 -49.51
N VAL A 447 19.62 -11.60 -48.49
CA VAL A 447 18.57 -11.90 -47.50
C VAL A 447 18.85 -11.13 -46.22
N ILE A 448 17.80 -10.52 -45.67
CA ILE A 448 17.85 -9.75 -44.42
C ILE A 448 16.99 -10.39 -43.33
N LEU A 449 17.51 -10.38 -42.11
CA LEU A 449 16.83 -10.79 -40.90
C LEU A 449 16.93 -9.68 -39.84
N CYS A 450 15.80 -9.11 -39.46
CA CYS A 450 15.69 -8.02 -38.50
C CYS A 450 14.87 -8.43 -37.28
N ILE A 451 15.39 -8.15 -36.08
CA ILE A 451 14.74 -8.44 -34.80
C ILE A 451 14.70 -7.18 -33.93
N PRO A 452 13.56 -6.86 -33.30
CA PRO A 452 13.47 -5.75 -32.36
C PRO A 452 14.20 -6.07 -31.05
N VAL A 453 14.97 -5.11 -30.56
CA VAL A 453 15.58 -5.13 -29.24
C VAL A 453 14.63 -4.42 -28.28
N ARG A 454 14.21 -5.12 -27.23
CA ARG A 454 13.23 -4.62 -26.25
C ARG A 454 13.88 -4.40 -24.89
N ASP A 455 13.39 -3.40 -24.16
CA ASP A 455 13.69 -3.22 -22.73
C ASP A 455 12.89 -4.19 -21.85
N PHE A 456 13.09 -4.15 -20.52
CA PHE A 456 12.31 -4.99 -19.60
C PHE A 456 10.81 -4.67 -19.57
N ASP A 457 10.42 -3.47 -20.00
CA ASP A 457 9.02 -3.06 -20.14
C ASP A 457 8.37 -3.59 -21.44
N GLY A 458 9.15 -4.27 -22.28
CA GLY A 458 8.72 -4.81 -23.58
C GLY A 458 8.69 -3.78 -24.70
N VAL A 459 9.20 -2.58 -24.45
CA VAL A 459 9.24 -1.46 -25.37
C VAL A 459 10.45 -1.60 -26.28
N THR A 460 10.25 -1.48 -27.59
CA THR A 460 11.35 -1.53 -28.56
C THR A 460 12.21 -0.27 -28.43
N VAL A 461 13.51 -0.49 -28.18
CA VAL A 461 14.55 0.53 -27.97
C VAL A 461 15.60 0.52 -29.06
N ALA A 462 15.77 -0.60 -29.77
CA ALA A 462 16.72 -0.75 -30.85
C ALA A 462 16.24 -1.82 -31.85
N VAL A 463 16.89 -1.93 -33.00
CA VAL A 463 16.66 -2.95 -34.02
C VAL A 463 18.00 -3.57 -34.39
N LEU A 464 18.07 -4.90 -34.38
CA LEU A 464 19.25 -5.67 -34.74
C LEU A 464 19.00 -6.34 -36.08
N ALA A 465 19.87 -6.09 -37.06
CA ALA A 465 19.75 -6.61 -38.41
C ALA A 465 20.99 -7.44 -38.80
N ALA A 466 20.74 -8.60 -39.40
CA ALA A 466 21.74 -9.43 -40.04
C ALA A 466 21.45 -9.52 -41.54
N VAL A 467 22.42 -9.20 -42.38
CA VAL A 467 22.30 -9.28 -43.84
C VAL A 467 23.34 -10.22 -44.39
N ARG A 468 22.91 -11.25 -45.13
CA ARG A 468 23.81 -12.19 -45.80
C ARG A 468 23.90 -11.83 -47.28
N VAL A 469 25.12 -11.60 -47.75
CA VAL A 469 25.40 -11.25 -49.15
C VAL A 469 26.37 -12.25 -49.73
N HIS A 470 26.17 -12.57 -51.01
CA HIS A 470 27.04 -13.46 -51.75
C HIS A 470 28.47 -12.96 -51.84
N VAL A 471 29.43 -13.88 -51.66
CA VAL A 471 30.86 -13.57 -51.84
C VAL A 471 31.54 -14.47 -52.88
N GLU A 472 30.97 -15.62 -53.24
CA GLU A 472 31.60 -16.58 -54.17
C GLU A 472 30.74 -16.86 -55.40
N ALA A 473 31.34 -16.71 -56.58
CA ALA A 473 30.70 -16.86 -57.88
C ALA A 473 30.14 -18.28 -58.07
N GLY A 474 28.81 -18.43 -58.08
CA GLY A 474 28.12 -19.65 -58.51
C GLY A 474 27.36 -20.44 -57.44
N GLN A 475 27.38 -20.06 -56.15
CA GLN A 475 26.50 -20.65 -55.13
C GLN A 475 25.28 -19.74 -54.88
N SER A 476 24.14 -20.29 -54.42
CA SER A 476 22.90 -19.56 -54.07
C SER A 476 22.87 -19.10 -52.61
N VAL A 477 22.25 -17.94 -52.28
CA VAL A 477 22.34 -17.33 -50.94
C VAL A 477 21.72 -18.33 -49.98
N LYS A 478 22.50 -18.83 -49.04
CA LYS A 478 21.93 -19.72 -48.03
C LYS A 478 20.95 -18.90 -47.18
N PRO A 479 19.66 -19.30 -47.08
CA PRO A 479 18.72 -18.59 -46.21
C PRO A 479 19.18 -18.64 -44.75
N PHE A 480 18.73 -17.70 -43.93
CA PHE A 480 18.95 -17.77 -42.49
C PHE A 480 18.27 -19.04 -41.94
N ASN A 481 19.00 -19.80 -41.15
CA ASN A 481 18.44 -20.95 -40.46
C ASN A 481 17.61 -20.45 -39.25
N PRO A 482 16.57 -21.18 -38.81
CA PRO A 482 15.89 -20.89 -37.53
C PRO A 482 16.85 -20.70 -36.34
N ASN A 483 17.97 -21.41 -36.33
CA ASN A 483 19.02 -21.23 -35.31
C ASN A 483 19.70 -19.86 -35.38
N ASP A 484 19.84 -19.27 -36.57
CA ASP A 484 20.39 -17.92 -36.76
C ASP A 484 19.43 -16.88 -36.19
N ALA A 485 18.11 -17.06 -36.41
CA ALA A 485 17.08 -16.22 -35.83
C ALA A 485 17.00 -16.32 -34.30
N LEU A 486 17.13 -17.54 -33.77
CA LEU A 486 17.19 -17.76 -32.33
C LEU A 486 18.44 -17.11 -31.71
N ALA A 487 19.61 -17.29 -32.34
CA ALA A 487 20.85 -16.68 -31.87
C ALA A 487 20.73 -15.14 -31.86
N LEU A 488 20.18 -14.56 -32.93
CA LEU A 488 19.96 -13.13 -33.04
C LEU A 488 18.94 -12.60 -32.00
N ALA A 489 17.89 -13.37 -31.69
CA ALA A 489 16.94 -13.04 -30.64
C ALA A 489 17.61 -13.05 -29.25
N VAL A 490 18.45 -14.04 -28.96
CA VAL A 490 19.22 -14.10 -27.70
C VAL A 490 20.15 -12.91 -27.57
N LEU A 491 20.88 -12.56 -28.64
CA LEU A 491 21.73 -11.37 -28.67
C LEU A 491 20.91 -10.09 -28.42
N SER A 492 19.72 -9.98 -29.03
CA SER A 492 18.83 -8.82 -28.82
C SER A 492 18.45 -8.62 -27.34
N CYS A 493 18.21 -9.70 -26.59
CA CYS A 493 17.92 -9.63 -25.16
C CYS A 493 19.10 -9.09 -24.34
N TYR A 494 20.32 -9.50 -24.68
CA TYR A 494 21.54 -9.00 -24.02
C TYR A 494 21.76 -7.52 -24.30
N VAL A 495 21.62 -7.11 -25.56
CA VAL A 495 21.73 -5.70 -25.96
C VAL A 495 20.70 -4.85 -25.22
N GLY A 496 19.44 -5.27 -25.16
CA GLY A 496 18.36 -4.56 -24.46
C GLY A 496 18.66 -4.37 -22.97
N GLY A 497 19.07 -5.43 -22.28
CA GLY A 497 19.42 -5.37 -20.86
C GLY A 497 20.65 -4.49 -20.56
N HIS A 498 21.59 -4.38 -21.49
CA HIS A 498 22.76 -3.50 -21.34
C HIS A 498 22.44 -2.04 -21.69
N LEU A 499 21.60 -1.77 -22.69
CA LEU A 499 21.11 -0.43 -22.99
C LEU A 499 20.39 0.20 -21.80
N GLU A 500 19.56 -0.57 -21.10
CA GLU A 500 18.83 -0.09 -19.92
C GLU A 500 19.77 0.27 -18.76
N LYS A 501 20.80 -0.56 -18.51
CA LYS A 501 21.84 -0.26 -17.51
C LYS A 501 22.57 1.04 -17.84
N LEU A 502 22.90 1.26 -19.12
CA LEU A 502 23.61 2.46 -19.57
C LEU A 502 22.74 3.72 -19.55
N GLN A 503 21.42 3.59 -19.73
CA GLN A 503 20.48 4.71 -19.64
C GLN A 503 20.24 5.18 -18.18
N GLY A 504 20.78 4.49 -17.19
CA GLY A 504 20.69 4.89 -15.78
C GLY A 504 19.28 4.86 -15.22
N LYS A 505 18.30 4.23 -15.92
CA LYS A 505 17.02 3.87 -15.30
C LYS A 505 17.37 2.86 -14.20
N PRO A 506 17.19 3.20 -12.91
CA PRO A 506 17.48 2.25 -11.85
C PRO A 506 16.52 1.09 -12.05
N SER A 507 17.06 -0.08 -12.38
CA SER A 507 16.33 -1.32 -12.54
C SER A 507 15.70 -1.71 -11.21
N GLY A 508 14.58 -1.09 -10.80
CA GLY A 508 13.81 -1.41 -9.60
C GLY A 508 14.60 -1.59 -8.28
N ASN A 509 15.86 -1.17 -8.22
CA ASN A 509 16.67 -1.18 -7.03
C ASN A 509 16.39 0.14 -6.34
N VAL A 510 15.54 0.08 -5.32
CA VAL A 510 15.50 1.08 -4.26
C VAL A 510 16.90 1.09 -3.64
N SER A 511 17.76 1.94 -4.19
CA SER A 511 18.95 2.41 -3.50
C SER A 511 18.44 3.16 -2.27
N VAL A 512 18.46 2.47 -1.12
CA VAL A 512 18.32 3.15 0.16
C VAL A 512 19.57 4.00 0.30
N ASP A 513 19.44 5.28 0.01
CA ASP A 513 20.45 6.27 0.32
C ASP A 513 20.58 6.38 1.84
N TYR A 514 21.60 5.71 2.39
CA TYR A 514 21.96 5.80 3.81
C TYR A 514 22.72 7.09 4.13
N GLY A 515 23.08 7.92 3.14
CA GLY A 515 23.87 9.13 3.33
C GLY A 515 23.08 10.38 3.73
N ALA A 516 21.80 10.47 3.36
CA ALA A 516 20.99 11.68 3.58
C ALA A 516 20.31 11.77 4.97
N VAL A 517 20.51 10.79 5.87
CA VAL A 517 19.87 10.76 7.21
C VAL A 517 20.80 11.28 8.32
N GLN A 518 22.10 11.50 8.05
CA GLN A 518 23.03 11.98 9.08
C GLN A 518 23.18 13.51 9.17
N SER A 519 22.69 14.29 8.19
CA SER A 519 22.93 15.75 8.17
C SER A 519 21.80 16.62 8.73
N ASN A 520 20.78 16.04 9.38
CA ASN A 520 19.66 16.80 9.98
C ASN A 520 19.27 16.29 11.39
N MET A 521 20.24 15.90 12.21
CA MET A 521 20.04 15.83 13.66
C MET A 521 20.44 17.17 14.29
N PRO A 522 19.53 17.89 14.98
CA PRO A 522 19.94 19.00 15.83
C PRO A 522 20.74 18.44 17.02
N ASP A 523 21.91 19.03 17.25
CA ASP A 523 22.84 18.73 18.33
C ASP A 523 22.15 18.82 19.70
N VAL A 524 21.98 17.69 20.39
CA VAL A 524 21.33 17.56 21.71
C VAL A 524 22.37 17.74 22.83
N SER A 525 23.11 18.85 22.81
CA SER A 525 24.12 19.13 23.85
C SER A 525 24.06 20.53 24.45
N THR A 526 23.08 21.38 24.08
CA THR A 526 22.91 22.70 24.71
C THR A 526 21.59 22.81 25.48
N PRO A 527 21.62 23.07 26.80
CA PRO A 527 20.41 23.36 27.57
C PRO A 527 19.83 24.73 27.14
N PRO A 528 18.50 24.89 27.12
CA PRO A 528 17.89 26.16 26.72
C PRO A 528 18.23 27.28 27.72
N PRO A 529 18.40 28.53 27.25
CA PRO A 529 18.69 29.66 28.13
C PRO A 529 17.50 29.89 29.07
N ARG A 530 17.81 30.04 30.36
CA ARG A 530 16.84 30.46 31.39
C ARG A 530 16.19 31.79 30.99
N PRO A 531 14.87 31.94 31.15
CA PRO A 531 14.24 33.25 31.03
C PRO A 531 14.76 34.18 32.15
N PRO A 532 14.93 35.49 31.88
CA PRO A 532 15.44 36.43 32.86
C PRO A 532 14.47 36.57 34.04
N LEU A 533 15.01 36.44 35.24
CA LEU A 533 14.34 36.79 36.48
C LEU A 533 14.15 38.31 36.51
N HIS A 534 12.94 38.78 36.19
CA HIS A 534 12.53 40.12 36.56
C HIS A 534 12.32 40.17 38.07
N SER A 535 13.28 40.78 38.75
CA SER A 535 13.09 41.37 40.06
C SER A 535 12.20 42.60 39.90
N GLU A 536 10.97 42.56 40.38
CA GLU A 536 10.28 43.79 40.74
C GLU A 536 9.67 43.70 42.14
N ARG A 537 10.17 44.65 42.93
CA ARG A 537 9.85 44.97 44.30
C ARG A 537 8.63 45.89 44.28
N SER A 538 7.75 45.69 45.24
CA SER A 538 6.59 46.50 45.63
C SER A 538 6.60 47.98 45.24
N THR A 539 5.47 48.47 44.73
CA THR A 539 4.79 49.65 45.29
C THR A 539 3.27 49.54 45.11
N MET A 540 2.55 49.61 46.24
CA MET A 540 1.13 49.96 46.30
C MET A 540 1.00 51.48 46.20
N SER A 541 0.09 52.00 45.38
CA SER A 541 -0.81 53.09 45.78
C SER A 541 -1.86 53.48 44.73
N SER A 542 -2.96 53.99 45.28
CA SER A 542 -4.03 54.83 44.74
C SER A 542 -5.00 54.27 43.68
N LEU A 543 -6.17 53.92 44.22
CA LEU A 543 -7.51 54.24 43.73
C LEU A 543 -7.59 55.47 42.80
N SER A 544 -8.36 55.33 41.71
CA SER A 544 -9.41 56.31 41.40
C SER A 544 -10.52 55.66 40.59
N TYR A 545 -11.72 56.16 40.84
CA TYR A 545 -13.03 55.62 40.54
C TYR A 545 -13.69 56.58 39.55
N SER A 546 -14.12 56.09 38.38
CA SER A 546 -15.16 56.69 37.54
C SER A 546 -15.66 55.55 36.64
N GLY A 547 -16.95 55.23 36.54
CA GLY A 547 -18.13 56.09 36.55
C GLY A 547 -18.51 56.35 35.10
N GLY A 548 -19.33 55.48 34.51
CA GLY A 548 -19.74 55.61 33.10
C GLY A 548 -20.75 54.54 32.70
N GLU A 549 -22.03 54.86 32.92
CA GLU A 549 -23.21 54.14 32.46
C GLU A 549 -23.29 54.12 30.93
N SER A 550 -23.73 53.00 30.34
CA SER A 550 -24.77 52.95 29.31
C SER A 550 -24.97 51.53 28.76
N SER A 551 -26.24 51.16 28.62
CA SER A 551 -26.81 50.01 27.91
C SER A 551 -28.07 50.54 27.20
N PRO A 552 -28.77 49.79 26.33
CA PRO A 552 -28.34 48.70 25.45
C PRO A 552 -28.86 48.90 24.00
N GLY A 553 -28.29 48.19 23.02
CA GLY A 553 -28.78 48.16 21.64
C GLY A 553 -28.92 46.73 21.11
N MET A 554 -30.16 46.26 20.94
CA MET A 554 -30.52 45.01 20.27
C MET A 554 -30.46 45.16 18.74
N SER A 555 -29.94 44.15 18.05
CA SER A 555 -30.41 43.59 16.78
C SER A 555 -29.39 42.50 16.37
N GLY A 556 -29.74 41.28 15.98
CA GLY A 556 -30.93 40.81 15.28
C GLY A 556 -30.60 40.67 13.79
N GLY A 557 -29.88 39.61 13.40
CA GLY A 557 -29.42 39.43 12.02
C GLY A 557 -29.07 37.98 11.68
N MET A 558 -30.08 37.11 11.64
CA MET A 558 -30.02 35.84 10.92
C MET A 558 -30.18 36.10 9.41
N ARG A 559 -29.22 35.64 8.60
CA ARG A 559 -29.41 35.19 7.21
C ARG A 559 -28.46 34.00 7.05
N GLY A 560 -28.88 32.81 6.61
CA GLY A 560 -29.85 32.54 5.56
C GLY A 560 -29.06 31.94 4.40
N VAL A 561 -28.71 30.66 4.53
CA VAL A 561 -28.09 29.83 3.48
C VAL A 561 -29.18 29.48 2.49
N SER A 562 -29.02 29.84 1.21
CA SER A 562 -29.85 29.34 0.12
C SER A 562 -29.04 28.43 -0.80
N ASP A 563 -29.51 27.20 -0.86
CA ASP A 563 -29.47 26.22 -1.93
C ASP A 563 -28.91 26.67 -3.30
N ARG A 564 -27.97 25.88 -3.83
CA ARG A 564 -27.82 25.73 -5.27
C ARG A 564 -27.54 24.28 -5.66
N ALA A 565 -28.62 23.65 -6.11
CA ALA A 565 -28.77 22.71 -7.21
C ALA A 565 -27.67 21.67 -7.49
N MET A 566 -28.08 20.43 -7.28
CA MET A 566 -27.56 19.21 -7.90
C MET A 566 -27.54 19.31 -9.44
N ALA A 567 -26.42 18.97 -10.06
CA ALA A 567 -26.36 18.49 -11.43
C ALA A 567 -25.63 17.14 -11.43
N ALA A 568 -26.36 16.10 -11.84
CA ALA A 568 -25.90 14.73 -11.92
C ALA A 568 -25.02 14.53 -13.16
N ALA A 569 -23.79 14.05 -12.96
CA ALA A 569 -22.98 13.42 -14.00
C ALA A 569 -22.83 11.94 -13.66
N GLY A 570 -23.40 11.09 -14.52
CA GLY A 570 -23.34 9.64 -14.40
C GLY A 570 -21.91 9.13 -14.56
N ILE A 571 -21.48 8.30 -13.62
CA ILE A 571 -20.21 7.55 -13.70
C ILE A 571 -20.58 6.09 -13.84
N GLY A 572 -20.28 5.51 -15.02
CA GLY A 572 -20.39 4.09 -15.31
C GLY A 572 -19.40 3.24 -14.47
N PRO A 573 -19.53 1.90 -14.51
CA PRO A 573 -18.75 1.00 -13.68
C PRO A 573 -17.26 1.02 -14.07
N PRO A 574 -16.31 0.88 -13.11
CA PRO A 574 -14.90 0.89 -13.42
C PRO A 574 -14.48 -0.41 -14.10
N ALA A 575 -13.71 -0.25 -15.18
CA ALA A 575 -13.09 -1.32 -15.95
C ALA A 575 -12.17 -2.22 -15.09
N ALA A 576 -12.11 -3.50 -15.48
CA ALA A 576 -11.26 -4.51 -14.87
C ALA A 576 -9.78 -4.06 -14.82
N SER A 577 -9.12 -4.35 -13.69
CA SER A 577 -7.71 -4.06 -13.45
C SER A 577 -6.81 -4.72 -14.51
N PRO A 578 -5.79 -4.01 -15.04
CA PRO A 578 -4.89 -4.57 -16.03
C PRO A 578 -3.99 -5.65 -15.41
N SER A 579 -3.87 -6.77 -16.12
CA SER A 579 -2.87 -7.81 -15.84
C SER A 579 -1.45 -7.22 -15.86
N SER A 580 -0.58 -7.73 -14.99
CA SER A 580 0.83 -7.32 -14.87
C SER A 580 1.54 -7.22 -16.25
N PRO A 581 2.28 -6.13 -16.54
CA PRO A 581 2.95 -5.90 -17.83
C PRO A 581 3.81 -7.07 -18.32
N GLY A 582 4.52 -7.75 -17.41
CA GLY A 582 5.35 -8.92 -17.75
C GLY A 582 4.55 -10.13 -18.26
N HIS A 583 3.27 -10.27 -17.86
CA HIS A 583 2.41 -11.35 -18.34
C HIS A 583 1.94 -11.10 -19.79
N LYS A 584 1.71 -9.83 -20.16
CA LYS A 584 1.34 -9.45 -21.54
C LYS A 584 2.52 -9.59 -22.50
N ALA A 585 3.71 -9.15 -22.11
CA ALA A 585 4.93 -9.31 -22.92
C ALA A 585 5.25 -10.79 -23.19
N TRP A 586 5.08 -11.65 -22.16
CA TRP A 586 5.25 -13.09 -22.29
C TRP A 586 4.21 -13.73 -23.23
N GLN A 587 2.93 -13.39 -23.11
CA GLN A 587 1.88 -13.90 -24.00
C GLN A 587 2.14 -13.52 -25.47
N GLN A 588 2.60 -12.29 -25.72
CA GLN A 588 2.91 -11.81 -27.07
C GLN A 588 4.13 -12.51 -27.69
N HIS A 589 5.20 -12.75 -26.91
CA HIS A 589 6.36 -13.52 -27.39
C HIS A 589 5.99 -14.98 -27.72
N THR A 590 5.11 -15.59 -26.92
CA THR A 590 4.67 -16.97 -27.12
C THR A 590 3.79 -17.09 -28.37
N GLN A 591 2.93 -16.09 -28.63
CA GLN A 591 2.15 -16.00 -29.87
C GLN A 591 3.04 -15.78 -31.11
N ALA A 592 4.09 -14.97 -31.01
CA ALA A 592 5.02 -14.77 -32.13
C ALA A 592 5.79 -16.06 -32.49
N LEU A 593 6.20 -16.84 -31.48
CA LEU A 593 6.82 -18.15 -31.70
C LEU A 593 5.84 -19.16 -32.30
N GLN A 594 4.58 -19.19 -31.85
CA GLN A 594 3.54 -20.03 -32.47
C GLN A 594 3.33 -19.71 -33.95
N LYS A 595 3.26 -18.41 -34.31
CA LYS A 595 3.14 -18.00 -35.71
C LYS A 595 4.36 -18.39 -36.56
N LEU A 596 5.57 -18.30 -36.01
CA LEU A 596 6.79 -18.76 -36.70
C LEU A 596 6.78 -20.28 -36.95
N PHE A 597 6.28 -21.08 -35.99
CA PHE A 597 6.12 -22.52 -36.18
C PHE A 597 5.02 -22.88 -37.19
N GLU A 598 3.94 -22.09 -37.27
CA GLU A 598 2.91 -22.26 -38.31
C GLU A 598 3.46 -21.94 -39.70
N VAL A 599 4.29 -20.91 -39.83
CA VAL A 599 4.99 -20.58 -41.08
C VAL A 599 5.97 -21.68 -41.50
N GLU A 600 6.75 -22.24 -40.57
CA GLU A 600 7.64 -23.39 -40.85
C GLU A 600 6.84 -24.61 -41.32
N LYS A 601 5.65 -24.85 -40.75
CA LYS A 601 4.76 -25.94 -41.15
C LYS A 601 4.11 -25.71 -42.53
N SER A 602 4.03 -24.47 -42.98
CA SER A 602 3.55 -24.11 -44.33
C SER A 602 4.65 -24.12 -45.41
N LEU A 603 5.93 -24.06 -44.99
CA LEU A 603 7.10 -24.09 -45.87
C LEU A 603 7.69 -25.50 -46.07
N LYS A 604 7.32 -26.46 -45.22
CA LYS A 604 7.56 -27.90 -45.40
C LYS A 604 6.34 -28.53 -46.05
#